data_AF-A0AA85JKA1-F1
#
_entry.id   AF-A0AA85JKA1-F1
#
_cell.length_a   1.000
_cell.length_b   1.000
_cell.length_c   1.000
_cell.angle_alpha   90.00
_cell.angle_beta   90.00
_cell.angle_gamma   90.00
#
_symmetry.space_group_name_H-M   'P 1'
#
loop_
_entity.id
_entity.type
_entity.pdbx_description
1 polymer ?
#
loop_
_entity_poly.entity_id
_entity_poly.type
_entity_poly.pdbx_seq_one_letter_code
_entity_poly.pdbx_strand_id
1 'polypeptide(L)'
;MTVDEKQIFDPWKTFYESPEEQAAIKERAKIRDVMKAEFRKQYTNPFKPTPAPIHDPALQRHFSAQVTYAEYLRPSPRLGLLAAAFLGFSGVLFFLRKHLGDKKLSKIQNNELSYRERWGGNVRL
;
A
#
# COMPACT_ATOMS: atom_id res chain seq x y z
N MET A 1 -34.43 -42.43 -9.76
CA MET A 1 -33.36 -41.51 -10.18
C MET A 1 -32.62 -41.08 -8.93
N THR A 2 -31.53 -41.78 -8.63
CA THR A 2 -30.66 -41.55 -7.48
C THR A 2 -29.65 -40.47 -7.87
N VAL A 3 -29.79 -39.27 -7.31
CA VAL A 3 -28.80 -38.20 -7.49
C VAL A 3 -27.54 -38.65 -6.75
N ASP A 4 -26.48 -38.92 -7.50
CA ASP A 4 -25.15 -39.21 -6.98
C ASP A 4 -24.71 -38.05 -6.09
N GLU A 5 -24.56 -38.34 -4.80
CA GLU A 5 -24.21 -37.46 -3.69
C GLU A 5 -22.74 -37.02 -3.82
N LYS A 6 -22.39 -36.38 -4.94
CA LYS A 6 -21.11 -35.68 -5.09
C LYS A 6 -21.08 -34.54 -4.07
N GLN A 7 -20.53 -34.86 -2.90
CA GLN A 7 -20.03 -33.99 -1.84
C GLN A 7 -20.46 -32.53 -1.99
N ILE A 8 -21.62 -32.21 -1.39
CA ILE A 8 -21.96 -30.82 -1.08
C ILE A 8 -20.85 -30.28 -0.18
N PHE A 9 -20.12 -29.27 -0.63
CA PHE A 9 -19.11 -28.56 0.15
C PHE A 9 -19.78 -27.99 1.40
N ASP A 10 -19.62 -28.67 2.54
CA ASP A 10 -19.99 -28.15 3.85
C ASP A 10 -18.77 -27.44 4.44
N PRO A 11 -18.69 -26.09 4.38
CA PRO A 11 -17.53 -25.34 4.87
C PRO A 11 -17.24 -25.57 6.35
N TRP A 12 -18.19 -26.12 7.11
CA TRP A 12 -18.06 -26.37 8.55
C TRP A 12 -17.56 -27.78 8.89
N LYS A 13 -17.53 -28.69 7.90
CA LYS A 13 -17.06 -30.08 8.08
C LYS A 13 -15.90 -30.45 7.15
N THR A 14 -15.62 -29.63 6.15
CA THR A 14 -14.55 -29.88 5.17
C THR A 14 -13.15 -29.67 5.74
N PHE A 15 -13.00 -28.79 6.73
CA PHE A 15 -11.73 -28.60 7.42
C PHE A 15 -11.68 -29.49 8.67
N TYR A 16 -11.04 -30.66 8.56
CA TYR A 16 -10.63 -31.43 9.72
C TYR A 16 -9.47 -30.70 10.40
N GLU A 17 -9.77 -29.67 11.19
CA GLU A 17 -8.77 -29.00 12.01
C GLU A 17 -8.23 -29.99 13.04
N SER A 18 -6.91 -30.17 13.03
CA SER A 18 -6.21 -30.92 14.06
C SER A 18 -6.55 -30.35 15.45
N PRO A 19 -6.48 -31.16 16.53
CA PRO A 19 -6.74 -30.67 17.88
C PRO A 19 -5.89 -29.44 18.26
N GLU A 20 -4.68 -29.34 17.69
CA GLU A 20 -3.76 -28.22 17.86
C GLU A 20 -4.27 -26.95 17.15
N GLU A 21 -4.75 -27.06 15.92
CA GLU A 21 -5.33 -25.92 15.19
C GLU A 21 -6.60 -25.40 15.87
N GLN A 22 -7.45 -26.30 16.37
CA GLN A 22 -8.63 -25.92 17.14
C GLN A 22 -8.26 -25.19 18.44
N ALA A 23 -7.19 -25.61 19.11
CA ALA A 23 -6.68 -24.93 20.29
C ALA A 23 -6.19 -23.52 19.93
N ALA A 24 -5.42 -23.38 18.86
CA ALA A 24 -4.93 -22.09 18.37
C ALA A 24 -6.08 -21.15 17.97
N ILE A 25 -7.16 -21.66 17.36
CA ILE A 25 -8.34 -20.85 17.01
C ILE A 25 -9.07 -20.37 18.26
N LYS A 26 -9.24 -21.24 19.26
CA LYS A 26 -9.83 -20.88 20.55
C LYS A 26 -9.00 -19.83 21.26
N GLU A 27 -7.67 -19.91 21.20
CA GLU A 27 -6.77 -18.90 21.76
C GLU A 27 -6.91 -17.56 21.04
N ARG A 28 -6.92 -17.54 19.69
CA ARG A 28 -7.16 -16.30 18.92
C ARG A 28 -8.53 -15.68 19.22
N ALA A 29 -9.56 -16.51 19.39
CA ALA A 29 -10.89 -16.06 19.77
C ALA A 29 -10.90 -15.40 21.16
N LYS A 30 -10.24 -16.02 22.15
CA LYS A 30 -10.08 -15.44 23.50
C LYS A 30 -9.43 -14.06 23.45
N ILE A 31 -8.33 -13.91 22.70
CA ILE A 31 -7.63 -12.62 22.59
C ILE A 31 -8.56 -11.56 21.95
N ARG A 32 -9.29 -11.94 20.89
CA ARG A 32 -10.27 -11.05 20.24
C ARG A 32 -11.36 -10.60 21.19
N ASP A 33 -11.89 -11.50 22.01
CA ASP A 33 -12.96 -11.19 22.94
C ASP A 33 -12.51 -10.26 24.07
N VAL A 34 -11.28 -10.44 24.57
CA VAL A 34 -10.65 -9.50 25.50
C VAL A 34 -10.52 -8.11 24.90
N MET A 35 -9.96 -7.99 23.69
CA MET A 35 -9.83 -6.69 23.00
C MET A 35 -11.19 -6.01 22.75
N LYS A 36 -12.22 -6.78 22.37
CA LYS A 36 -13.58 -6.26 22.21
C LYS A 36 -14.18 -5.78 23.53
N ALA A 37 -13.95 -6.51 24.62
CA ALA A 37 -14.44 -6.15 25.94
C ALA A 37 -13.82 -4.82 26.41
N GLU A 38 -12.51 -4.64 26.22
CA GLU A 38 -11.81 -3.38 26.50
C GLU A 38 -12.39 -2.21 25.71
N PHE A 39 -12.57 -2.37 24.39
CA PHE A 39 -13.15 -1.34 23.54
C PHE A 39 -14.58 -0.98 23.98
N ARG A 40 -15.43 -1.97 24.25
CA ARG A 40 -16.81 -1.75 24.72
C ARG A 40 -16.83 -0.96 26.02
N LYS A 41 -15.95 -1.28 26.98
CA LYS A 41 -15.84 -0.57 28.26
C LYS A 41 -15.53 0.92 28.06
N GLN A 42 -14.64 1.25 27.14
CA GLN A 42 -14.29 2.64 26.84
C GLN A 42 -15.39 3.36 26.05
N TYR A 43 -15.97 2.70 25.06
CA TYR A 43 -16.98 3.27 24.17
C TYR A 43 -18.30 3.61 24.89
N THR A 44 -18.77 2.68 25.73
CA THR A 44 -20.05 2.78 26.45
C THR A 44 -19.98 3.60 27.74
N ASN A 45 -18.80 4.05 28.15
CA ASN A 45 -18.64 4.88 29.35
C ASN A 45 -19.40 6.23 29.19
N PRO A 46 -20.41 6.52 30.02
CA PRO A 46 -21.18 7.77 29.94
C PRO A 46 -20.38 8.99 30.44
N PHE A 47 -19.30 8.80 31.21
CA PHE A 47 -18.47 9.86 31.78
C PHE A 47 -17.19 10.12 30.96
N LYS A 48 -17.18 9.77 29.67
CA LYS A 48 -16.03 10.07 28.83
C LYS A 48 -15.91 11.58 28.59
N PRO A 49 -14.69 12.15 28.60
CA PRO A 49 -14.49 13.54 28.19
C PRO A 49 -15.01 13.75 26.75
N THR A 50 -15.23 15.01 26.35
CA THR A 50 -15.69 15.45 25.00
C THR A 50 -15.23 14.50 23.89
N PRO A 51 -16.08 14.17 22.88
CA PRO A 51 -15.91 13.03 21.98
C PRO A 51 -14.55 13.05 21.28
N ALA A 52 -13.56 12.45 21.94
CA ALA A 52 -12.21 12.25 21.44
C ALA A 52 -12.13 10.85 20.82
N PRO A 53 -11.33 10.67 19.77
CA PRO A 53 -11.05 9.34 19.24
C PRO A 53 -10.52 8.41 20.34
N ILE A 54 -11.03 7.18 20.37
CA ILE A 54 -10.52 6.16 21.29
C ILE A 54 -9.08 5.82 20.87
N HIS A 55 -8.15 5.87 21.82
CA HIS A 55 -6.77 5.49 21.59
C HIS A 55 -6.68 3.97 21.37
N ASP A 56 -6.14 3.57 20.21
CA ASP A 56 -5.86 2.18 19.90
C ASP A 56 -4.33 1.97 19.82
N PRO A 57 -3.73 1.18 20.75
CA PRO A 57 -2.31 0.91 20.74
C PRO A 57 -1.86 0.09 19.51
N ALA A 58 -2.75 -0.70 18.88
CA ALA A 58 -2.40 -1.44 17.67
C ALA A 58 -2.21 -0.50 16.48
N LEU A 59 -3.11 0.47 16.30
CA LEU A 59 -2.97 1.51 15.28
C LEU A 59 -1.73 2.38 15.53
N GLN A 60 -1.51 2.80 16.77
CA GLN A 60 -0.32 3.59 17.11
C GLN A 60 0.97 2.83 16.76
N ARG A 61 1.05 1.53 17.08
CA ARG A 61 2.20 0.68 16.73
C ARG A 61 2.39 0.54 15.23
N HIS A 62 1.29 0.45 14.48
CA HIS A 62 1.35 0.38 13.02
C HIS A 62 1.95 1.66 12.43
N PHE A 63 1.46 2.82 12.86
CA PHE A 63 2.00 4.11 12.43
C PHE A 63 3.46 4.28 12.86
N SER A 64 3.81 3.93 14.11
CA SER A 64 5.19 4.02 14.56
C SER A 64 6.11 3.13 13.72
N ALA A 65 5.69 1.90 13.39
CA ALA A 65 6.49 0.97 12.60
C ALA A 65 6.78 1.49 11.17
N GLN A 66 5.86 2.23 10.56
CA GLN A 66 6.09 2.86 9.26
C GLN A 66 7.13 3.99 9.35
N VAL A 67 7.06 4.80 10.41
CA VAL A 67 7.95 5.96 10.59
C VAL A 67 9.35 5.52 11.02
N THR A 68 9.47 4.51 11.88
CA THR A 68 10.75 4.00 12.39
C THR A 68 11.44 3.03 11.44
N TYR A 69 10.92 2.83 10.22
CA TYR A 69 11.47 1.86 9.27
C TYR A 69 12.95 2.11 8.95
N ALA A 70 13.36 3.38 8.92
CA ALA A 70 14.73 3.77 8.65
C ALA A 70 15.76 3.19 9.65
N GLU A 71 15.37 3.01 10.91
CA GLU A 71 16.25 2.43 11.95
C GLU A 71 16.50 0.94 11.73
N TYR A 72 15.57 0.25 11.08
CA TYR A 72 15.64 -1.19 10.82
C TYR A 72 16.19 -1.53 9.43
N LEU A 73 16.50 -0.53 8.60
CA LEU A 73 17.11 -0.73 7.29
C LEU A 73 18.52 -1.30 7.45
N ARG A 74 18.70 -2.54 7.01
CA ARG A 74 20.03 -3.16 6.93
C ARG A 74 20.66 -2.87 5.56
N PRO A 75 21.96 -2.51 5.50
CA PRO A 75 22.65 -2.40 4.22
C PRO A 75 22.61 -3.76 3.52
N SER A 76 21.96 -3.81 2.36
CA SER A 76 21.79 -5.03 1.58
C SER A 76 22.12 -4.75 0.12
N PRO A 77 22.87 -5.64 -0.57
CA PRO A 77 23.18 -5.45 -1.99
C PRO A 77 21.92 -5.39 -2.85
N ARG A 78 20.85 -6.11 -2.48
CA ARG A 78 19.56 -6.06 -3.18
C ARG A 78 18.92 -4.68 -3.10
N LEU A 79 18.97 -4.04 -1.94
CA LEU A 79 18.44 -2.70 -1.74
C LEU A 79 19.26 -1.66 -2.52
N GLY A 80 20.58 -1.80 -2.54
CA GLY A 80 21.47 -0.95 -3.34
C GLY A 80 21.17 -1.04 -4.84
N LEU A 81 20.93 -2.25 -5.37
CA LEU A 81 20.55 -2.45 -6.77
C LEU A 81 19.21 -1.81 -7.11
N LEU A 82 18.21 -1.92 -6.23
CA LEU A 82 16.91 -1.26 -6.41
C LEU A 82 17.04 0.26 -6.42
N ALA A 83 17.83 0.82 -5.50
CA ALA A 83 18.10 2.25 -5.46
C ALA A 83 18.82 2.71 -6.73
N ALA A 84 19.84 1.97 -7.19
CA ALA A 84 20.56 2.27 -8.42
C ALA A 84 19.65 2.19 -9.66
N ALA A 85 18.75 1.20 -9.72
CA ALA A 85 17.78 1.08 -10.81
C ALA A 85 16.81 2.26 -10.84
N PHE A 86 16.29 2.68 -9.68
CA PHE A 86 15.39 3.83 -9.57
C PHE A 86 16.09 5.13 -9.97
N LEU A 87 17.30 5.37 -9.45
CA LEU A 87 18.10 6.55 -9.80
C LEU A 87 18.50 6.53 -11.28
N GLY A 88 18.94 5.39 -11.81
CA GLY A 88 19.27 5.22 -13.22
C GLY A 88 18.09 5.51 -14.13
N PHE A 89 16.91 4.99 -13.80
CA PHE A 89 15.68 5.26 -14.55
C PHE A 89 15.31 6.75 -14.52
N SER A 90 15.38 7.39 -13.34
CA SER A 90 15.14 8.83 -13.22
C SER A 90 16.14 9.67 -14.04
N GLY A 91 17.40 9.26 -14.06
CA GLY A 91 18.45 9.89 -14.86
C GLY A 91 18.17 9.77 -16.35
N VAL A 92 17.77 8.59 -16.84
CA VAL A 92 17.39 8.38 -18.24
C VAL A 92 16.22 9.29 -18.64
N LEU A 93 15.18 9.39 -17.81
CA LEU A 93 14.05 10.28 -18.06
C LEU A 93 14.49 11.75 -18.14
N PHE A 94 15.37 12.18 -17.23
CA PHE A 94 15.92 13.53 -17.23
C PHE A 94 16.71 13.82 -18.52
N PHE A 95 17.62 12.92 -18.90
CA PHE A 95 18.41 13.05 -20.12
C PHE A 95 17.54 13.07 -21.38
N LEU A 96 16.51 12.21 -21.45
CA LEU A 96 15.60 12.17 -22.57
C LEU A 96 14.81 13.49 -22.70
N ARG A 97 14.27 14.00 -21.58
CA ARG A 97 13.58 15.29 -21.56
C ARG A 97 14.49 16.44 -21.97
N LYS A 98 15.73 16.47 -21.46
CA LYS A 98 16.74 17.46 -21.83
C LYS A 98 17.02 17.41 -23.34
N HIS A 99 17.31 16.23 -23.87
CA HIS A 99 17.66 16.05 -25.28
C HIS A 99 16.49 16.41 -26.22
N LEU A 100 15.25 16.10 -25.85
CA LEU A 100 14.07 16.55 -26.59
C LEU A 100 13.91 18.07 -26.53
N GLY A 101 14.19 18.68 -25.38
CA GLY A 101 14.22 20.12 -25.20
C GLY A 101 15.27 20.79 -26.09
N ASP A 102 16.52 20.29 -26.05
CA ASP A 102 17.64 20.81 -26.83
C ASP A 102 17.37 20.68 -28.34
N LYS A 103 16.79 19.56 -28.80
CA LYS A 103 16.33 19.39 -30.20
C LYS A 103 15.21 20.34 -30.58
N LYS A 104 14.30 20.66 -29.68
CA LYS A 104 13.25 21.66 -29.94
C LYS A 104 13.86 23.06 -30.05
N LEU A 105 14.79 23.40 -29.14
CA LEU A 105 15.51 24.67 -29.13
C LEU A 105 16.37 24.86 -30.38
N SER A 106 17.09 23.84 -30.84
CA SER A 106 17.90 23.93 -32.06
C SER A 106 17.05 24.25 -33.29
N LYS A 107 15.90 23.58 -33.44
CA LYS A 107 14.93 23.87 -34.51
C LYS A 107 14.34 25.27 -34.45
N ILE A 108 14.15 25.80 -33.24
CA ILE A 108 13.71 27.19 -33.00
C ILE A 108 14.79 28.18 -33.44
N GLN A 109 16.05 27.93 -33.09
CA GLN A 109 17.20 28.79 -33.43
C GLN A 109 17.48 28.82 -34.92
N ASN A 110 17.40 27.67 -35.60
CA ASN A 110 17.61 27.56 -37.04
C ASN A 110 16.43 28.09 -37.88
N ASN A 111 15.36 28.59 -37.24
CA ASN A 111 14.12 29.01 -37.89
C ASN A 111 13.42 27.92 -38.74
N GLU A 112 13.71 26.64 -38.45
CA GLU A 112 13.07 25.49 -39.09
C GLU A 112 11.61 25.31 -38.64
N LEU A 113 11.21 25.95 -37.54
CA LEU A 113 9.85 25.92 -37.01
C LEU A 113 9.15 27.27 -37.19
N SER A 114 7.95 27.24 -37.76
CA SER A 114 7.08 28.41 -37.85
C SER A 114 6.64 28.89 -36.45
N TYR A 115 6.39 30.19 -36.28
CA TYR A 115 5.98 30.76 -34.99
C TYR A 115 4.73 30.05 -34.40
N ARG A 116 3.79 29.66 -35.26
CA ARG A 116 2.58 28.91 -34.89
C ARG A 116 2.89 27.55 -34.26
N GLU A 117 3.86 26.81 -34.82
CA GLU A 117 4.23 25.47 -34.34
C GLU A 117 5.04 25.53 -33.03
N ARG A 118 5.71 26.65 -32.73
CA ARG A 118 6.48 26.83 -31.49
C ARG A 118 5.60 26.82 -30.23
N TRP A 119 4.39 27.38 -30.34
CA TRP A 119 3.46 27.62 -29.23
C TRP A 119 2.27 26.65 -29.15
N GLY A 120 2.29 25.55 -29.93
CA GLY A 120 1.27 24.49 -29.81
C GLY A 120 0.42 24.25 -31.05
N GLY A 121 0.74 24.86 -32.19
CA GLY A 121 0.02 24.62 -33.45
C GLY A 121 -1.47 24.92 -33.34
N ASN A 122 -2.28 24.41 -34.27
CA ASN A 122 -3.73 24.56 -34.20
C ASN A 122 -4.32 23.75 -33.03
N VAL A 123 -4.38 24.36 -31.85
CA VAL A 123 -5.28 23.94 -30.78
C VAL A 123 -6.69 24.31 -31.27
N ARG A 124 -7.41 23.35 -31.85
CA ARG A 124 -8.84 23.53 -32.13
C ARG A 124 -9.53 23.68 -30.78
N LEU A 125 -10.12 24.86 -30.54
CA LEU A 125 -11.13 25.06 -29.50
C LEU A 125 -12.31 24.13 -29.75
#